data_AF-A0A4U7CS94-F1
#
_entry.id   AF-A0A4U7CS94-F1
#
_cell.length_a   1.000
_cell.length_b   1.000
_cell.length_c   1.000
_cell.angle_alpha   90.00
_cell.angle_beta   90.00
_cell.angle_gamma   90.00
#
_symmetry.space_group_name_H-M   'P 1'
#
loop_
_entity.id
_entity.type
_entity.pdbx_description
1 polymer ?
#
loop_
_entity_poly.entity_id
_entity_poly.type
_entity_poly.pdbx_seq_one_letter_code
_entity_poly.pdbx_strand_id
1 'polypeptide(L)' 'MATNGLSSALTLYGARTLTLSQAAAQAGLSEAEFIEQLERRGIEVTESERAAALGREQPARAD' A
#
# COMPACT_ATOMS: atom_id res chain seq x y z
N MET A 1 -17.04 6.05 8.98
CA MET A 1 -16.72 4.61 8.99
C MET A 1 -15.49 4.36 8.12
N ALA A 2 -14.29 4.78 8.54
CA ALA A 2 -13.05 4.61 7.76
C ALA A 2 -12.13 3.52 8.33
N THR A 3 -12.29 3.17 9.61
CA THR A 3 -11.37 2.29 10.34
C THR A 3 -11.45 0.81 9.92
N ASN A 4 -12.61 0.35 9.42
CA ASN A 4 -12.77 -1.04 8.98
C ASN A 4 -12.11 -1.32 7.61
N GLY A 5 -11.94 -0.29 6.77
CA GLY A 5 -11.34 -0.44 5.45
C GLY A 5 -9.87 -0.85 5.50
N LEU A 6 -9.12 -0.30 6.46
CA LEU A 6 -7.69 -0.58 6.64
C LEU A 6 -7.44 -2.02 7.09
N SER A 7 -8.14 -2.52 8.10
CA SER A 7 -7.94 -3.90 8.56
C SER A 7 -8.28 -4.92 7.47
N SER A 8 -9.39 -4.72 6.74
CA SER A 8 -9.72 -5.58 5.60
C SER A 8 -8.70 -5.47 4.48
N ALA A 9 -8.20 -4.26 4.17
CA ALA A 9 -7.19 -4.08 3.13
C ALA A 9 -5.89 -4.82 3.45
N LEU A 10 -5.44 -4.75 4.70
CA LEU A 10 -4.23 -5.43 5.17
C LEU A 10 -4.39 -6.95 5.12
N THR A 11 -5.55 -7.48 5.51
CA THR A 11 -5.85 -8.92 5.39
C THR A 11 -5.88 -9.37 3.94
N LEU A 12 -6.52 -8.61 3.04
CA LEU A 12 -6.63 -8.96 1.63
C LEU A 12 -5.30 -8.84 0.89
N TYR A 13 -4.45 -7.88 1.26
CA TYR A 13 -3.08 -7.81 0.76
C TYR A 13 -2.25 -9.02 1.22
N GLY A 14 -2.29 -9.35 2.52
CA GLY A 14 -1.59 -10.51 3.07
C GLY A 14 -2.07 -11.85 2.49
N ALA A 15 -3.35 -11.95 2.16
CA ALA A 15 -3.93 -13.10 1.45
C ALA A 15 -3.64 -13.09 -0.06
N ARG A 16 -2.86 -12.12 -0.58
CA ARG A 16 -2.56 -11.92 -2.00
C ARG A 16 -3.81 -11.77 -2.89
N THR A 17 -4.93 -11.37 -2.31
CA THR A 17 -6.20 -11.14 -3.03
C THR A 17 -6.23 -9.78 -3.73
N LEU A 18 -5.55 -8.78 -3.14
CA LEU A 18 -5.42 -7.43 -3.69
C LEU A 18 -3.94 -7.08 -3.88
N THR A 19 -3.67 -6.24 -4.89
CA THR A 19 -2.36 -5.60 -5.04
C THR A 19 -2.20 -4.47 -4.01
N LEU A 20 -0.97 -4.03 -3.77
CA LEU A 20 -0.66 -2.91 -2.86
C LEU A 20 -1.52 -1.66 -3.17
N SER A 21 -1.56 -1.24 -4.43
CA SER A 21 -2.34 -0.06 -4.89
C SER A 21 -3.84 -0.22 -4.63
N GLN A 22 -4.40 -1.41 -4.86
CA GLN A 22 -5.82 -1.68 -4.62
C GLN A 22 -6.15 -1.71 -3.12
N ALA A 23 -5.28 -2.32 -2.32
CA ALA A 23 -5.44 -2.37 -0.87
C ALA A 23 -5.32 -0.97 -0.25
N ALA A 24 -4.36 -0.15 -0.71
CA ALA A 24 -4.21 1.25 -0.29
C ALA A 24 -5.46 2.09 -0.65
N ALA A 25 -5.95 1.98 -1.89
CA ALA A 25 -7.17 2.65 -2.32
C ALA A 25 -8.40 2.23 -1.49
N GLN A 26 -8.52 0.93 -1.16
CA GLN A 26 -9.59 0.43 -0.28
C GLN A 26 -9.45 0.95 1.15
N ALA A 27 -8.22 1.12 1.64
CA ALA A 27 -7.95 1.72 2.94
C ALA A 27 -8.15 3.25 2.95
N GLY A 28 -8.27 3.88 1.78
CA GLY A 28 -8.30 5.34 1.64
C GLY A 28 -6.96 5.99 1.96
N LEU A 29 -5.86 5.26 1.78
CA LEU A 29 -4.49 5.70 2.03
C LEU A 29 -3.71 5.77 0.72
N SER A 30 -2.63 6.56 0.71
CA SER A 30 -1.60 6.44 -0.33
C SER A 30 -0.86 5.11 -0.20
N GLU A 31 -0.24 4.67 -1.30
CA GLU A 31 0.52 3.41 -1.32
C GLU A 31 1.67 3.42 -0.31
N ALA A 32 2.40 4.54 -0.17
CA ALA A 32 3.44 4.72 0.86
C ALA A 32 2.90 4.61 2.30
N GLU A 33 1.79 5.28 2.60
CA GLU A 33 1.14 5.20 3.91
C GLU A 33 0.69 3.76 4.22
N PHE A 34 0.19 3.04 3.20
CA PHE A 34 -0.20 1.65 3.35
C PHE A 34 1.00 0.73 3.60
N ILE A 35 2.15 0.98 2.96
CA ILE A 35 3.41 0.28 3.23
C ILE A 35 3.83 0.46 4.68
N GLU A 36 3.78 1.68 5.23
CA GLU A 36 4.13 1.91 6.64
C GLU A 36 3.26 1.07 7.59
N GLN A 37 1.97 0.90 7.25
CA GLN A 37 1.05 0.07 8.04
C GLN A 37 1.34 -1.43 7.92
N LEU A 38 1.81 -1.88 6.76
CA LEU A 38 2.27 -3.26 6.55
C LEU A 38 3.53 -3.55 7.38
N GLU A 39 4.52 -2.64 7.33
CA GLU A 39 5.77 -2.76 8.07
C GLU A 39 5.53 -2.77 9.60
N ARG A 40 4.65 -1.91 10.11
CA ARG A 40 4.23 -1.90 11.52
C ARG A 40 3.63 -3.22 12.00
N ARG A 41 3.06 -4.02 11.09
CA ARG A 41 2.46 -5.33 11.38
C ARG A 41 3.39 -6.50 11.03
N GLY A 42 4.57 -6.22 10.49
CA GLY A 42 5.52 -7.26 10.03
C GLY A 42 5.06 -7.99 8.77
N ILE A 43 4.22 -7.36 7.95
CA ILE A 43 3.82 -7.92 6.65
C ILE A 43 4.86 -7.51 5.63
N GLU A 44 5.52 -8.50 5.03
CA GLU A 44 6.60 -8.27 4.08
C GLU A 44 6.05 -7.68 2.77
N VAL A 45 6.63 -6.55 2.34
CA VAL A 45 6.35 -5.91 1.07
C VAL A 45 7.55 -6.13 0.18
N THR A 46 7.33 -6.63 -1.04
CA THR A 46 8.43 -6.85 -1.95
C THR A 46 9.06 -5.52 -2.37
N GLU A 47 10.39 -5.50 -2.54
CA GLU A 47 11.10 -4.28 -2.95
C GLU A 47 10.56 -3.71 -4.27
N SER A 48 10.15 -4.57 -5.21
CA SER A 48 9.53 -4.16 -6.47
C SER A 48 8.19 -3.44 -6.26
N GLU A 49 7.34 -3.90 -5.35
CA GLU A 49 6.08 -3.23 -5.01
C GLU A 49 6.35 -1.91 -4.28
N ARG A 50 7.32 -1.89 -3.37
CA ARG A 50 7.75 -0.68 -2.67
C ARG A 50 8.29 0.37 -3.64
N ALA A 51 9.12 -0.05 -4.59
CA ALA A 51 9.66 0.82 -5.64
C ALA A 51 8.57 1.32 -6.59
N ALA A 52 7.56 0.49 -6.92
CA ALA A 52 6.44 0.91 -7.75
C ALA A 52 5.54 1.96 -7.05
N ALA A 53 5.31 1.80 -5.75
CA ALA A 53 4.57 2.77 -4.93
C ALA A 53 5.32 4.11 -4.84
N LEU A 54 6.58 4.08 -4.41
CA LEU A 54 7.40 5.27 -4.21
C LEU A 54 7.80 5.95 -5.53
N GLY A 55 7.97 5.17 -6.60
CA GLY A 55 8.28 5.66 -7.94
C GLY A 55 7.08 6.33 -8.64
N ARG A 56 5.85 6.03 -8.22
CA ARG A 56 4.64 6.69 -8.73
C ARG A 56 4.41 8.07 -8.09
N GLU A 57 4.98 8.31 -6.90
CA GLU A 57 4.87 9.57 -6.16
C GLU A 57 5.93 10.61 -6.55
N GLN A 58 6.96 10.23 -7.32
CA GLN A 58 7.79 11.19 -8.04
C GLN A 58 7.13 11.50 -9.39
N PRO A 59 6.51 12.69 -9.58
CA PRO A 59 6.41 13.19 -10.94
C PRO A 59 7.86 13.35 -11.37
N ALA A 60 8.28 12.60 -12.38
CA ALA A 60 9.46 12.94 -13.16
C ALA A 60 9.28 14.39 -13.61
N ARG A 61 9.80 15.34 -12.82
CA ARG A 61 9.95 16.72 -13.25
C ARG A 61 11.09 16.67 -14.25
N ALA A 62 10.71 16.45 -15.51
CA ALA A 62 11.51 16.90 -16.62
C ALA A 62 11.38 18.42 -16.68
N ASP A 63 12.45 19.13 -16.31
CA ASP A 63 12.86 20.40 -16.92
C ASP A 63 14.39 20.52 -16.78
#